data_AF-A0A4U8V969-F1
#
_entry.id   AF-A0A4U8V969-F1
#
_cell.length_a   1.000
_cell.length_b   1.000
_cell.length_c   1.000
_cell.angle_alpha   90.00
_cell.angle_beta   90.00
_cell.angle_gamma   90.00
#
_symmetry.space_group_name_H-M   'P 1'
#
loop_
_entity.id
_entity.type
_entity.pdbx_description
1 polymer ?
#
loop_
_entity_poly.entity_id
_entity_poly.type
_entity_poly.pdbx_seq_one_letter_code
_entity_poly.pdbx_strand_id
1 'polypeptide(L)'
;MTEPALPGTPGFSHQSDPRRRARLRWRARRGLLENDLIIERFFNRYETELSDTDIEALDRILDLPDYELMDLLLERKQLEPPLDTPEIRKLLTQLRSV
;
A
#
# COMPACT_ATOMS: atom_id res chain seq x y z
N MET A 1 6.44 -27.97 22.74
CA MET A 1 7.77 -27.37 22.55
C MET A 1 8.19 -27.72 21.14
N THR A 2 7.82 -26.87 20.18
CA THR A 2 8.25 -26.92 18.79
C THR A 2 8.48 -25.47 18.37
N GLU A 3 9.64 -25.24 17.76
CA GLU A 3 10.33 -23.97 17.47
C GLU A 3 9.48 -22.82 16.88
N PRO A 4 9.90 -21.56 17.10
CA PRO A 4 9.22 -20.36 16.63
C PRO A 4 9.49 -20.09 15.14
N ALA A 5 8.62 -19.26 14.55
CA ALA A 5 8.69 -18.78 13.18
C ALA A 5 10.11 -18.30 12.79
N LEU A 6 10.61 -18.82 11.66
CA LEU A 6 11.83 -18.32 11.03
C LEU A 6 11.61 -16.88 10.52
N PRO A 7 12.63 -16.01 10.66
CA PRO A 7 12.54 -14.60 10.28
C PRO A 7 12.36 -14.49 8.76
N GLY A 8 11.50 -13.56 8.34
CA GLY A 8 11.38 -13.16 6.94
C GLY A 8 12.77 -12.94 6.34
N THR A 9 13.05 -13.66 5.26
CA THR A 9 14.31 -13.62 4.52
C THR A 9 14.70 -12.16 4.23
N PRO A 10 15.97 -11.75 4.40
CA PRO A 10 16.43 -10.45 3.93
C PRO A 10 16.61 -10.52 2.41
N GLY A 11 15.49 -10.59 1.69
CA GLY A 11 15.43 -10.03 0.35
C GLY A 11 15.69 -8.52 0.48
N PHE A 12 16.39 -7.93 -0.48
CA PHE A 12 16.68 -6.50 -0.48
C PHE A 12 15.40 -5.70 -0.25
N SER A 13 15.19 -5.26 0.99
CA SER A 13 13.97 -4.53 1.36
C SER A 13 13.86 -3.28 0.50
N HIS A 14 12.65 -2.98 0.03
CA HIS A 14 12.33 -1.70 -0.63
C HIS A 14 12.96 -0.50 0.08
N GLN A 15 12.96 -0.53 1.42
CA GLN A 15 13.46 0.52 2.30
C GLN A 15 14.95 0.83 2.12
N SER A 16 15.75 -0.16 1.70
CA SER A 16 17.20 -0.02 1.59
C SER A 16 17.66 0.72 0.34
N ASP A 17 16.81 0.87 -0.69
CA ASP A 17 17.14 1.56 -1.95
C ASP A 17 16.34 2.87 -2.09
N PRO A 18 17.00 4.05 -1.95
CA PRO A 18 16.36 5.35 -2.16
C PRO A 18 15.71 5.52 -3.54
N ARG A 19 16.22 4.85 -4.58
CA ARG A 19 15.64 4.90 -5.92
C ARG A 19 14.34 4.10 -6.00
N ARG A 20 14.23 2.97 -5.30
CA ARG A 20 12.97 2.22 -5.20
C ARG A 20 11.91 3.06 -4.48
N ARG A 21 12.27 3.69 -3.36
CA ARG A 21 11.39 4.61 -2.63
C ARG A 21 10.91 5.79 -3.46
N ALA A 22 11.82 6.45 -4.17
CA ALA A 22 11.49 7.56 -5.06
C ALA A 22 10.53 7.14 -6.19
N ARG A 23 10.73 5.97 -6.80
CA ARG A 23 9.82 5.43 -7.83
C ARG A 23 8.44 5.15 -7.29
N LEU A 24 8.34 4.59 -6.07
CA LEU A 24 7.05 4.33 -5.43
C LEU A 24 6.29 5.62 -5.16
N ARG A 25 6.94 6.62 -4.54
CA ARG A 25 6.36 7.96 -4.32
C ARG A 25 5.91 8.60 -5.64
N TRP A 26 6.68 8.44 -6.72
CA TRP A 26 6.31 8.98 -8.03
C TRP A 26 5.07 8.27 -8.62
N ARG A 27 5.01 6.93 -8.57
CA ARG A 27 3.85 6.15 -9.03
C ARG A 27 2.58 6.47 -8.26
N ALA A 28 2.69 6.88 -7.00
CA ALA A 28 1.56 7.10 -6.14
C ALA A 28 0.88 8.48 -6.31
N ARG A 29 1.41 9.36 -7.15
CA ARG A 29 0.82 10.68 -7.44
C ARG A 29 -0.51 10.53 -8.17
N ARG A 30 -1.53 11.26 -7.74
CA ARG A 30 -2.89 11.13 -8.25
C ARG A 30 -3.42 12.40 -8.90
N GLY A 31 -4.41 12.23 -9.80
CA GLY A 31 -5.11 13.36 -10.42
C GLY A 31 -6.22 13.92 -9.55
N LEU A 32 -6.81 13.08 -8.69
CA LEU A 32 -7.80 13.48 -7.70
C LEU A 32 -7.12 13.91 -6.39
N LEU A 33 -7.34 15.17 -5.99
CA LEU A 33 -6.65 15.79 -4.85
C LEU A 33 -6.84 15.01 -3.55
N GLU A 34 -8.05 14.54 -3.29
CA GLU A 34 -8.36 13.80 -2.06
C GLU A 34 -7.60 12.46 -1.99
N ASN A 35 -7.47 11.75 -3.12
CA ASN A 35 -6.64 10.54 -3.17
C ASN A 35 -5.16 10.88 -2.93
N ASP A 36 -4.67 11.95 -3.56
CA ASP A 36 -3.28 12.38 -3.43
C ASP A 36 -2.93 12.72 -1.97
N LEU A 37 -3.81 13.45 -1.28
CA LEU A 37 -3.67 13.80 0.14
C LEU A 37 -3.68 12.57 1.05
N ILE A 38 -4.59 11.62 0.81
CA ILE A 38 -4.66 10.37 1.59
C ILE A 38 -3.37 9.57 1.42
N ILE A 39 -2.92 9.40 0.18
CA ILE A 39 -1.70 8.66 -0.15
C ILE A 39 -0.46 9.34 0.46
N GLU A 40 -0.37 10.68 0.37
CA GLU A 40 0.74 11.42 0.96
C GLU A 40 0.82 11.20 2.47
N ARG A 41 -0.31 11.32 3.17
CA ARG A 41 -0.39 11.09 4.62
C ARG A 41 -0.08 9.65 4.99
N PHE A 42 -0.58 8.69 4.19
CA PHE A 42 -0.27 7.28 4.35
C PHE A 42 1.24 7.03 4.30
N PHE A 43 1.95 7.54 3.29
CA PHE A 43 3.40 7.36 3.25
C PHE A 43 4.11 8.10 4.38
N ASN A 44 3.67 9.30 4.73
CA ASN A 44 4.28 10.03 5.85
C ASN A 44 4.16 9.27 7.18
N ARG A 45 3.16 8.40 7.32
CA ARG A 45 2.95 7.59 8.53
C ARG A 45 3.54 6.18 8.46
N TYR A 46 3.44 5.50 7.32
CA TYR A 46 3.70 4.06 7.23
C TYR A 46 4.87 3.69 6.31
N GLU A 47 5.46 4.63 5.54
CA GLU A 47 6.45 4.31 4.49
C GLU A 47 7.59 3.42 4.99
N THR A 48 8.14 3.69 6.18
CA THR A 48 9.29 2.93 6.72
C THR A 48 8.94 1.52 7.20
N GLU A 49 7.66 1.22 7.38
CA GLU A 49 7.16 -0.08 7.88
C GLU A 49 6.71 -1.01 6.74
N LEU A 50 6.65 -0.51 5.51
CA LEU A 50 6.21 -1.31 4.36
C LEU A 50 7.22 -2.41 4.03
N SER A 51 6.76 -3.65 4.05
CA SER A 51 7.47 -4.82 3.54
C SER A 51 7.41 -4.89 2.01
N ASP A 52 8.25 -5.71 1.37
CA ASP A 52 8.17 -5.89 -0.09
C ASP A 52 6.79 -6.42 -0.53
N THR A 53 6.14 -7.26 0.27
CA THR A 53 4.77 -7.73 0.02
C THR A 53 3.75 -6.60 0.12
N ASP A 54 3.90 -5.68 1.08
CA ASP A 54 3.05 -4.48 1.15
C ASP A 54 3.25 -3.59 -0.09
N ILE A 55 4.48 -3.50 -0.61
CA ILE A 55 4.76 -2.73 -1.84
C ILE A 55 4.07 -3.37 -3.06
N GLU A 56 4.14 -4.69 -3.21
CA GLU A 56 3.45 -5.40 -4.31
C GLU A 56 1.92 -5.22 -4.23
N ALA A 57 1.35 -5.27 -3.03
CA ALA A 57 -0.07 -5.01 -2.82
C ALA A 57 -0.43 -3.54 -3.11
N LEU A 58 0.44 -2.61 -2.70
CA LEU A 58 0.26 -1.18 -2.96
C LEU A 58 0.34 -0.88 -4.46
N ASP A 59 1.24 -1.51 -5.21
CA ASP A 59 1.30 -1.35 -6.67
C ASP A 59 -0.04 -1.72 -7.34
N ARG A 60 -0.73 -2.77 -6.86
CA ARG A 60 -2.05 -3.16 -7.38
C ARG A 60 -3.14 -2.13 -7.03
N ILE A 61 -3.10 -1.56 -5.83
CA ILE A 61 -3.98 -0.44 -5.45
C ILE A 61 -3.67 0.80 -6.30
N LEU A 62 -2.39 1.03 -6.60
CA LEU A 62 -1.93 2.18 -7.37
C LEU A 62 -2.31 2.10 -8.85
N ASP A 63 -2.50 0.90 -9.39
CA ASP A 63 -2.98 0.70 -10.76
C ASP A 63 -4.49 0.97 -10.92
N LEU A 64 -5.24 1.14 -9.82
CA LEU A 64 -6.66 1.53 -9.88
C LEU A 64 -6.85 2.97 -10.39
N PRO A 65 -7.92 3.24 -11.16
CA PRO A 65 -8.35 4.60 -11.48
C PRO A 65 -8.71 5.39 -10.23
N ASP A 66 -8.56 6.72 -10.30
CA ASP A 66 -8.80 7.61 -9.16
C ASP A 66 -10.22 7.46 -8.56
N TYR A 67 -11.24 7.35 -9.40
CA TYR A 67 -12.62 7.20 -8.94
C TYR A 67 -12.87 5.86 -8.23
N GLU A 68 -12.27 4.78 -8.72
CA GLU A 68 -12.43 3.45 -8.13
C GLU A 68 -11.70 3.34 -6.80
N LEU A 69 -10.48 3.89 -6.73
CA LEU A 69 -9.76 4.00 -5.46
C LEU A 69 -10.57 4.83 -4.45
N MET A 70 -11.14 5.96 -4.87
CA MET A 70 -11.95 6.80 -4.01
C MET A 70 -13.17 6.05 -3.47
N ASP A 71 -13.89 5.30 -4.31
CA ASP A 71 -15.05 4.51 -3.86
C ASP A 71 -14.67 3.42 -2.86
N LEU A 72 -13.49 2.81 -3.01
CA LEU A 72 -12.94 1.89 -2.01
C LEU A 72 -12.56 2.62 -0.72
N LEU A 73 -11.92 3.79 -0.79
CA LEU A 73 -11.54 4.57 0.40
C LEU A 73 -12.76 5.04 1.19
N LEU A 74 -13.83 5.42 0.50
CA LEU A 74 -15.09 5.87 1.10
C LEU A 74 -16.05 4.73 1.49
N GLU A 75 -15.63 3.47 1.35
CA GLU A 75 -16.46 2.29 1.65
C GLU A 75 -17.76 2.22 0.84
N ARG A 76 -17.80 2.88 -0.32
CA ARG A 76 -18.92 2.82 -1.28
C ARG A 76 -18.87 1.54 -2.11
N LYS A 77 -17.67 1.00 -2.29
CA LYS A 77 -17.41 -0.28 -2.97
C LYS A 77 -16.67 -1.23 -2.02
N GLN A 78 -16.93 -2.53 -2.15
CA GLN A 78 -16.18 -3.58 -1.45
C GLN A 78 -15.03 -4.08 -2.33
N LEU A 79 -13.98 -4.60 -1.70
CA LEU A 79 -12.93 -5.31 -2.43
C LEU A 79 -13.50 -6.59 -3.04
N GLU A 80 -13.13 -6.85 -4.29
CA GLU A 80 -13.50 -8.06 -5.02
C GLU A 80 -12.23 -8.78 -5.51
N PRO A 81 -12.25 -10.11 -5.66
CA PRO A 81 -11.12 -10.83 -6.27
C PRO A 81 -10.79 -10.26 -7.66
N PRO A 82 -9.50 -10.13 -8.04
CA PRO A 82 -8.31 -10.63 -7.35
C PRO A 82 -7.69 -9.64 -6.35
N LEU A 83 -8.28 -8.46 -6.15
CA LEU A 83 -7.77 -7.45 -5.21
C LEU A 83 -8.10 -7.78 -3.75
N ASP A 84 -9.14 -8.58 -3.54
CA ASP A 84 -9.53 -9.04 -2.22
C ASP A 84 -8.51 -10.03 -1.62
N THR A 85 -7.45 -9.47 -1.03
CA THR A 85 -6.36 -10.19 -0.37
C THR A 85 -6.10 -9.62 1.03
N PRO A 86 -5.53 -10.39 1.97
CA PRO A 86 -5.21 -9.90 3.31
C PRO A 86 -4.32 -8.64 3.31
N GLU A 87 -3.36 -8.57 2.40
CA GLU A 87 -2.41 -7.47 2.27
C GLU A 87 -3.09 -6.19 1.79
N ILE A 88 -3.93 -6.28 0.76
CA ILE A 88 -4.70 -5.15 0.24
C ILE A 88 -5.74 -4.68 1.27
N ARG A 89 -6.40 -5.61 1.99
CA ARG A 89 -7.31 -5.25 3.09
C ARG A 89 -6.59 -4.45 4.18
N LYS A 90 -5.41 -4.93 4.63
CA LYS A 90 -4.56 -4.24 5.61
C LYS A 90 -4.22 -2.83 5.13
N LEU A 91 -3.72 -2.69 3.89
CA LEU A 91 -3.36 -1.40 3.31
C LEU A 91 -4.56 -0.46 3.22
N LEU A 92 -5.72 -0.96 2.79
CA LEU A 92 -6.94 -0.15 2.69
C LEU A 92 -7.40 0.35 4.06
N THR A 93 -7.32 -0.48 5.10
CA THR A 93 -7.56 -0.04 6.48
C THR A 93 -6.59 1.06 6.91
N GLN A 94 -5.29 0.94 6.60
CA GLN A 94 -4.30 1.96 6.92
C GLN A 94 -4.55 3.27 6.17
N LEU A 95 -4.85 3.20 4.86
CA LEU A 95 -5.20 4.34 4.02
C LEU A 95 -6.44 5.10 4.52
N ARG A 96 -7.42 4.40 5.10
CA ARG A 96 -8.61 5.03 5.70
C ARG A 96 -8.35 5.68 7.07
N SER A 97 -7.19 5.42 7.69
CA SER A 97 -6.88 5.84 9.07
C SER A 97 -6.00 7.10 9.19
N VAL A 98 -5.71 7.75 8.06
CA VAL A 98 -4.83 8.94 7.97
C VAL A 98 -5.58 10.25 7.70
#